data_AF-A0A1I7UDV7-F1
#
_entry.id   AF-A0A1I7UDV7-F1
#
_cell.length_a   1.000
_cell.length_b   1.000
_cell.length_c   1.000
_cell.angle_alpha   90.00
_cell.angle_beta   90.00
_cell.angle_gamma   90.00
#
_symmetry.space_group_name_H-M   'P 1'
#
loop_
_entity.id
_entity.type
_entity.pdbx_description
1 polymer ?
#
loop_
_entity_poly.entity_id
_entity_poly.type
_entity_poly.pdbx_seq_one_letter_code
_entity_poly.pdbx_strand_id
1 'polypeptide(L)'
;MADEVKSLCKQVEAYKSCSDNLHQSLMFMIVENEQSSKKLHVEVKTEPNLRYAAQYLKTYESVASTGKTKYESLEPAIKVLTNLDAENEKRVKKLLEALKPLTKWIGEDYWEYVRLRAAYCESLASAEEATAQQSKEKSEPADRAAANAQKKKTESLRKLVEFIKNEIFEQKQKHADSVLKFRDEMIAYHKAMAELIPFADQKPNNEQKSVRKSKK
;
A
#
# COMPACT_ATOMS: atom_id res chain seq x y z
N MET A 1 -15.77 25.33 -18.43
CA MET A 1 -14.79 24.25 -18.74
C MET A 1 -15.23 23.49 -19.98
N ALA A 2 -14.33 23.24 -20.93
CA ALA A 2 -14.62 22.47 -22.15
C ALA A 2 -14.93 21.00 -21.84
N ASP A 3 -15.78 20.36 -22.64
CA ASP A 3 -16.32 19.02 -22.33
C ASP A 3 -15.26 17.91 -22.39
N GLU A 4 -14.26 18.03 -23.27
CA GLU A 4 -13.11 17.12 -23.29
C GLU A 4 -12.34 17.13 -21.96
N VAL A 5 -12.09 18.32 -21.40
CA VAL A 5 -11.37 18.49 -20.13
C VAL A 5 -12.19 17.93 -18.98
N LYS A 6 -13.50 18.16 -18.96
CA LYS A 6 -14.40 17.55 -17.97
C LYS A 6 -14.34 16.02 -18.05
N SER A 7 -14.30 15.46 -19.26
CA SER A 7 -14.21 14.01 -19.47
C SER A 7 -12.89 13.45 -18.93
N LEU A 8 -11.76 14.10 -19.22
CA LEU A 8 -10.45 13.71 -18.69
C LEU A 8 -10.43 13.76 -17.15
N CYS A 9 -10.90 14.85 -16.55
CA CYS A 9 -10.98 14.96 -15.10
C CYS A 9 -11.84 13.83 -14.50
N LYS A 10 -13.02 13.55 -15.07
CA LYS A 10 -13.88 12.43 -14.61
C LYS A 10 -13.16 11.08 -14.64
N GLN A 11 -12.39 10.82 -15.70
CA GLN A 11 -11.60 9.59 -15.82
C GLN A 11 -10.50 9.52 -14.75
N VAL A 12 -9.85 10.64 -14.42
CA VAL A 12 -8.87 10.72 -13.33
C VAL A 12 -9.53 10.44 -11.98
N GLU A 13 -10.69 11.04 -11.68
CA GLU A 13 -11.41 10.81 -10.42
C GLU A 13 -11.83 9.33 -10.27
N ALA A 14 -12.39 8.75 -11.34
CA ALA A 14 -12.77 7.33 -11.34
C ALA A 14 -11.54 6.44 -11.14
N TYR A 15 -10.44 6.74 -11.83
CA TYR A 15 -9.20 5.99 -11.70
C TYR A 15 -8.59 6.10 -10.30
N LYS A 16 -8.61 7.30 -9.69
CA LYS A 16 -8.17 7.52 -8.31
C LYS A 16 -9.03 6.71 -7.35
N SER A 17 -10.35 6.77 -7.46
CA SER A 17 -11.25 6.03 -6.55
C SER A 17 -10.97 4.52 -6.58
N CYS A 18 -10.85 3.92 -7.78
CA CYS A 18 -10.52 2.50 -7.90
C CYS A 18 -9.12 2.18 -7.35
N SER A 19 -8.13 3.02 -7.66
CA SER A 19 -6.74 2.82 -7.22
C SER A 19 -6.61 2.93 -5.70
N ASP A 20 -7.32 3.88 -5.09
CA ASP A 20 -7.32 4.13 -3.64
C ASP A 20 -7.91 2.95 -2.87
N ASN A 21 -9.09 2.47 -3.30
CA ASN A 21 -9.74 1.31 -2.68
C ASN A 21 -8.87 0.06 -2.80
N LEU A 22 -8.25 -0.15 -3.96
CA LEU A 22 -7.32 -1.27 -4.16
C LEU A 22 -6.10 -1.14 -3.24
N HIS A 23 -5.45 0.03 -3.22
CA HIS A 23 -4.29 0.28 -2.38
C HIS A 23 -4.59 0.05 -0.89
N GLN A 24 -5.69 0.62 -0.38
CA GLN A 24 -6.11 0.42 1.00
C GLN A 24 -6.38 -1.05 1.31
N SER A 25 -7.02 -1.79 0.40
CA SER A 25 -7.28 -3.23 0.56
C SER A 25 -5.98 -4.02 0.64
N LEU A 26 -4.99 -3.69 -0.21
CA LEU A 26 -3.68 -4.33 -0.18
C LEU A 26 -2.90 -3.98 1.09
N MET A 27 -2.94 -2.72 1.53
CA MET A 27 -2.32 -2.29 2.79
C MET A 27 -2.95 -2.98 4.00
N PHE A 28 -4.28 -3.15 4.01
CA PHE A 28 -4.96 -3.91 5.05
C PHE A 28 -4.52 -5.37 5.05
N MET A 29 -4.42 -6.01 3.89
CA MET A 29 -4.00 -7.41 3.79
C MET A 29 -2.60 -7.68 4.35
N ILE A 30 -1.70 -6.68 4.35
CA ILE A 30 -0.33 -6.83 4.88
C ILE A 30 -0.31 -6.99 6.41
N VAL A 31 -1.20 -6.32 7.13
CA VAL A 31 -1.16 -6.25 8.62
C VAL A 31 -2.44 -6.70 9.31
N GLU A 32 -3.53 -6.87 8.57
CA GLU A 32 -4.87 -7.27 9.04
C GLU A 32 -5.41 -6.38 10.19
N ASN A 33 -4.88 -5.17 10.31
CA ASN A 33 -5.24 -4.17 11.30
C ASN A 33 -5.56 -2.83 10.61
N GLU A 34 -6.75 -2.29 10.86
CA GLU A 34 -7.23 -1.08 10.20
C GLU A 34 -6.41 0.17 10.58
N GLN A 35 -5.97 0.28 11.83
CA GLN A 35 -5.22 1.45 12.29
C GLN A 35 -3.78 1.44 11.77
N SER A 36 -3.15 0.26 11.79
CA SER A 36 -1.78 0.07 11.29
C SER A 36 -1.72 0.25 9.77
N SER A 37 -2.68 -0.32 9.03
CA SER A 37 -2.70 -0.25 7.56
C SER A 37 -2.77 1.18 7.02
N LYS A 38 -3.51 2.07 7.70
CA LYS A 38 -3.56 3.51 7.37
C LYS A 38 -2.22 4.21 7.51
N LYS A 39 -1.30 3.71 8.33
CA LYS A 39 0.01 4.34 8.62
C LYS A 39 1.20 3.66 7.96
N LEU A 40 1.00 2.47 7.36
CA LEU A 40 2.08 1.68 6.74
C LEU A 40 2.90 2.42 5.68
N HIS A 41 2.30 3.40 4.99
CA HIS A 41 3.00 4.21 3.99
C HIS A 41 3.97 5.22 4.60
N VAL A 42 3.84 5.53 5.89
CA VAL A 42 4.69 6.48 6.65
C VAL A 42 5.65 5.72 7.58
N GLU A 43 5.14 4.70 8.26
CA GLU A 43 5.88 3.94 9.26
C GLU A 43 5.64 2.45 9.08
N VAL A 44 6.70 1.70 8.77
CA VAL A 44 6.63 0.25 8.64
C VAL A 44 6.61 -0.37 10.04
N LYS A 45 5.41 -0.63 10.55
CA LYS A 45 5.18 -1.37 11.79
C LYS A 45 4.35 -2.61 11.51
N THR A 46 4.93 -3.77 11.82
CA THR A 46 4.21 -5.04 11.90
C THR A 46 3.82 -5.30 13.34
N GLU A 47 2.71 -6.03 13.54
CA GLU A 47 2.34 -6.44 14.88
C GLU A 47 3.32 -7.51 15.40
N PRO A 48 3.89 -7.35 16.61
CA PRO A 48 4.88 -8.27 17.18
C PRO A 48 4.25 -9.54 17.78
N ASN A 49 3.11 -10.00 17.26
CA ASN A 49 2.30 -11.06 17.89
C ASN A 49 3.08 -12.39 18.01
N LEU A 50 3.83 -12.76 16.96
CA LEU A 50 4.65 -13.97 16.94
C LEU A 50 5.82 -13.87 17.92
N ARG A 51 6.46 -12.70 18.01
CA ARG A 51 7.51 -12.41 19.00
C ARG A 51 6.98 -12.52 20.44
N TYR A 52 5.81 -11.96 20.72
CA TYR A 52 5.18 -12.03 22.05
C TYR A 52 4.77 -13.46 22.40
N ALA A 53 4.24 -14.22 21.45
CA ALA A 53 3.96 -15.64 21.65
C ALA A 53 5.24 -16.44 21.97
N ALA A 54 6.34 -16.20 21.25
CA ALA A 54 7.64 -16.84 21.53
C ALA A 54 8.16 -16.49 22.94
N GLN A 55 8.08 -15.22 23.34
CA GLN A 55 8.48 -14.76 24.68
C GLN A 55 7.62 -15.36 25.80
N TYR A 56 6.32 -15.48 25.55
CA TYR A 56 5.39 -16.10 26.48
C TYR A 56 5.75 -17.58 26.70
N LEU A 57 5.94 -18.35 25.61
CA LEU A 57 6.31 -19.77 25.70
C LEU A 57 7.64 -19.96 26.43
N LYS A 58 8.62 -19.10 26.17
CA LYS A 58 9.91 -19.10 26.88
C LYS A 58 9.75 -18.89 28.40
N THR A 59 8.91 -17.93 28.78
CA THR A 59 8.63 -17.64 30.19
C THR A 59 7.89 -18.81 30.84
N TYR A 60 6.89 -19.37 30.14
CA TYR A 60 6.13 -20.52 30.61
C TYR A 60 7.02 -21.75 30.82
N GLU A 61 7.89 -22.09 29.86
CA GLU A 61 8.81 -23.23 29.97
C GLU A 61 9.70 -23.09 31.22
N SER A 62 10.24 -21.90 31.47
CA SER A 62 11.06 -21.60 32.66
C SER A 62 10.29 -21.81 33.97
N VAL A 63 9.00 -21.48 34.02
CA VAL A 63 8.16 -21.70 35.20
C VAL A 63 7.81 -23.17 35.33
N ALA A 64 7.37 -23.81 34.24
CA ALA A 64 6.96 -25.21 34.21
C ALA A 64 8.10 -26.17 34.57
N SER A 65 9.35 -25.86 34.18
CA SER A 65 10.53 -26.67 34.50
C SER A 65 10.89 -26.71 35.99
N THR A 66 10.34 -25.80 36.81
CA THR A 66 10.53 -25.81 38.28
C THR A 66 9.53 -26.73 39.01
N GLY A 67 8.50 -27.22 38.30
CA GLY A 67 7.49 -28.12 38.85
C GLY A 67 7.93 -29.58 38.89
N LYS A 68 7.09 -30.44 39.49
CA LYS A 68 7.35 -31.89 39.58
C LYS A 68 7.07 -32.65 38.27
N THR A 69 6.37 -32.04 37.32
CA THR A 69 5.96 -32.67 36.06
C THR A 69 7.00 -32.42 34.97
N LYS A 70 7.43 -33.48 34.28
CA LYS A 70 8.30 -33.33 33.10
C LYS A 70 7.45 -32.97 31.88
N TYR A 71 7.76 -31.84 31.26
CA TYR A 71 7.19 -31.40 29.99
C TYR A 71 8.21 -31.61 28.86
N GLU A 72 7.71 -31.81 27.65
CA GLU A 72 8.53 -31.71 26.44
C GLU A 72 8.98 -30.26 26.24
N SER A 73 10.15 -30.07 25.61
CA SER A 73 10.69 -28.74 25.41
C SER A 73 9.86 -27.95 24.38
N LEU A 74 9.60 -26.69 24.70
CA LEU A 74 8.91 -25.73 23.82
C LEU A 74 9.89 -24.97 22.91
N GLU A 75 11.20 -25.18 23.08
CA GLU A 75 12.25 -24.54 22.29
C GLU A 75 12.06 -24.65 20.76
N PRO A 76 11.62 -25.80 20.18
CA PRO A 76 11.33 -25.87 18.75
C PRO A 76 10.22 -24.89 18.31
N ALA A 77 9.14 -24.78 19.09
CA ALA A 77 8.05 -23.86 18.81
C ALA A 77 8.48 -22.40 18.96
N ILE A 78 9.25 -22.08 20.00
CA ILE A 78 9.82 -20.74 20.23
C ILE A 78 10.68 -20.30 19.04
N LYS A 79 11.55 -21.19 18.54
CA LYS A 79 12.38 -20.92 17.36
C LYS A 79 11.56 -20.69 16.10
N VAL A 80 10.55 -21.53 15.84
CA VAL A 80 9.66 -21.37 14.69
C VAL A 80 8.96 -20.01 14.75
N LEU A 81 8.33 -19.65 15.87
CA LEU A 81 7.65 -18.36 16.04
C LEU A 81 8.59 -17.17 15.83
N THR A 82 9.81 -17.24 16.36
CA THR A 82 10.82 -16.18 16.19
C THR A 82 11.25 -16.03 14.73
N ASN A 83 11.42 -17.15 14.01
CA ASN A 83 11.79 -17.12 12.59
C ASN A 83 10.65 -16.62 11.70
N LEU A 84 9.41 -17.01 12.01
CA LEU A 84 8.20 -16.54 11.32
C LEU A 84 8.04 -15.02 11.51
N ASP A 85 8.28 -14.49 12.72
CA ASP A 85 8.25 -13.05 13.01
C ASP A 85 9.26 -12.28 12.14
N ALA A 86 10.51 -12.77 12.07
CA ALA A 86 11.57 -12.13 11.30
C ALA A 86 11.29 -12.16 9.78
N GLU A 87 10.79 -13.27 9.24
CA GLU A 87 10.44 -13.35 7.82
C GLU A 87 9.22 -12.48 7.48
N ASN A 88 8.23 -12.40 8.38
CA ASN A 88 7.10 -11.48 8.24
C ASN A 88 7.57 -10.01 8.15
N GLU A 89 8.39 -9.53 9.08
CA GLU A 89 8.92 -8.16 9.08
C GLU A 89 9.67 -7.82 7.78
N LYS A 90 10.51 -8.74 7.31
CA LYS A 90 11.28 -8.60 6.07
C LYS A 90 10.37 -8.54 4.84
N ARG A 91 9.30 -9.33 4.82
CA ARG A 91 8.40 -9.44 3.66
C ARG A 91 7.41 -8.30 3.58
N VAL A 92 6.91 -7.80 4.71
CA VAL A 92 6.11 -6.57 4.75
C VAL A 92 6.85 -5.42 4.07
N LYS A 93 8.14 -5.25 4.33
CA LYS A 93 8.96 -4.23 3.64
C LYS A 93 8.95 -4.41 2.13
N LYS A 94 9.17 -5.62 1.62
CA LYS A 94 9.16 -5.90 0.18
C LYS A 94 7.79 -5.67 -0.48
N LEU A 95 6.72 -6.04 0.21
CA LEU A 95 5.35 -5.82 -0.24
C LEU A 95 5.05 -4.32 -0.38
N LEU A 96 5.47 -3.52 0.60
CA LEU A 96 5.33 -2.06 0.55
C LEU A 96 6.18 -1.44 -0.57
N GLU A 97 7.41 -1.94 -0.77
CA GLU A 97 8.28 -1.53 -1.88
C GLU A 97 7.62 -1.78 -3.24
N ALA A 98 6.96 -2.93 -3.41
CA ALA A 98 6.24 -3.25 -4.64
C ALA A 98 5.10 -2.26 -4.89
N LEU A 99 4.40 -1.78 -3.85
CA LEU A 99 3.28 -0.84 -3.95
C LEU A 99 3.68 0.63 -4.09
N LYS A 100 4.98 0.97 -4.04
CA LYS A 100 5.47 2.36 -4.15
C LYS A 100 4.87 3.16 -5.32
N PRO A 101 4.77 2.62 -6.55
CA PRO A 101 4.14 3.36 -7.65
C PRO A 101 2.70 3.77 -7.36
N LEU A 102 1.91 2.87 -6.77
CA LEU A 102 0.52 3.13 -6.42
C LEU A 102 0.41 4.13 -5.25
N THR A 103 1.30 4.03 -4.26
CA THR A 103 1.41 5.00 -3.16
C THR A 103 1.75 6.40 -3.67
N LYS A 104 2.72 6.52 -4.59
CA LYS A 104 3.10 7.80 -5.22
C LYS A 104 1.93 8.39 -6.01
N TRP A 105 1.24 7.57 -6.79
CA TRP A 105 0.05 7.97 -7.55
C TRP A 105 -1.04 8.57 -6.64
N ILE A 106 -1.40 7.85 -5.57
CA ILE A 106 -2.48 8.23 -4.66
C ILE A 106 -2.12 9.46 -3.83
N GLY A 107 -0.86 9.58 -3.43
CA GLY A 107 -0.34 10.71 -2.68
C GLY A 107 0.04 11.87 -3.59
N GLU A 108 1.25 11.82 -4.14
CA GLU A 108 1.91 12.94 -4.79
C GLU A 108 1.23 13.35 -6.11
N ASP A 109 1.09 12.42 -7.04
CA ASP A 109 0.70 12.74 -8.42
C ASP A 109 -0.78 13.17 -8.49
N TYR A 110 -1.65 12.57 -7.66
CA TYR A 110 -3.03 13.00 -7.55
C TYR A 110 -3.16 14.40 -6.94
N TRP A 111 -2.39 14.73 -5.89
CA TRP A 111 -2.40 16.08 -5.32
C TRP A 111 -1.93 17.14 -6.32
N GLU A 112 -0.93 16.83 -7.14
CA GLU A 112 -0.48 17.72 -8.20
C GLU A 112 -1.56 17.92 -9.27
N TYR A 113 -2.28 16.87 -9.66
CA TYR A 113 -3.46 17.00 -10.52
C TYR A 113 -4.53 17.91 -9.92
N VAL A 114 -4.86 17.75 -8.63
CA VAL A 114 -5.85 18.60 -7.94
C VAL A 114 -5.40 20.06 -7.97
N ARG A 115 -4.12 20.33 -7.72
CA ARG A 115 -3.52 21.67 -7.78
C ARG A 115 -3.62 22.29 -9.18
N LEU A 116 -3.25 21.54 -10.23
CA LEU A 116 -3.34 22.00 -11.61
C LEU A 116 -4.78 22.25 -12.05
N ARG A 117 -5.72 21.39 -11.64
CA ARG A 117 -7.15 21.55 -11.89
C ARG A 117 -7.68 22.83 -11.25
N ALA A 118 -7.30 23.11 -10.01
CA ALA A 118 -7.69 24.35 -9.32
C ALA A 118 -7.14 25.60 -10.05
N ALA A 119 -5.86 25.58 -10.42
CA ALA A 119 -5.22 26.69 -11.16
C ALA A 119 -5.88 26.96 -12.52
N TYR A 120 -6.32 25.90 -13.23
CA TYR A 120 -7.08 26.05 -14.47
C TYR A 120 -8.48 26.64 -14.23
N CYS A 121 -9.20 26.18 -13.21
CA CYS A 121 -10.51 26.74 -12.84
C CYS A 121 -10.43 28.23 -12.50
N GLU A 122 -9.40 28.62 -11.73
CA GLU A 122 -9.14 30.03 -11.40
C GLU A 122 -8.83 30.84 -12.67
N SER A 123 -7.92 30.35 -13.51
CA SER A 123 -7.57 31.02 -14.77
C SER A 123 -8.78 31.17 -15.70
N LEU A 124 -9.69 30.19 -15.71
CA LEU A 124 -10.92 30.25 -16.48
C LEU A 124 -11.84 31.36 -15.97
N ALA A 125 -12.07 31.44 -14.66
CA ALA A 125 -12.89 32.46 -14.04
C ALA A 125 -12.32 33.88 -14.30
N SER A 126 -11.00 34.06 -14.14
CA SER A 126 -10.35 35.34 -14.44
C SER A 126 -10.45 35.73 -15.91
N ALA A 127 -10.40 34.77 -16.83
CA ALA A 127 -10.57 35.05 -18.26
C ALA A 127 -12.02 35.44 -18.60
N GLU A 128 -13.01 34.79 -17.98
CA GLU A 128 -14.43 35.14 -18.14
C GLU A 128 -14.71 36.55 -17.60
N GLU A 129 -14.17 36.88 -16.41
CA GLU A 129 -14.29 38.22 -15.82
C GLU A 129 -13.60 39.30 -16.68
N ALA A 130 -12.37 39.07 -17.13
CA ALA A 130 -11.64 40.02 -17.96
C ALA A 130 -12.34 40.26 -19.31
N THR A 131 -12.93 39.22 -19.90
CA THR A 131 -13.72 39.34 -21.14
C THR A 131 -15.00 40.15 -20.92
N ALA A 132 -15.66 39.95 -19.77
CA ALA A 132 -16.84 40.74 -19.40
C ALA A 132 -16.47 42.22 -19.18
N GLN A 133 -15.34 42.52 -18.56
CA GLN A 133 -14.87 43.89 -18.35
C GLN A 133 -14.44 44.57 -19.65
N GLN A 134 -13.72 43.85 -20.52
CA GLN A 134 -13.37 44.30 -21.88
C GLN A 134 -14.61 44.72 -22.66
N SER A 135 -15.68 43.92 -22.59
CA SER A 135 -16.95 44.20 -23.28
C SER A 135 -17.66 45.46 -22.76
N LYS A 136 -17.46 45.82 -21.48
CA LYS A 136 -18.05 47.00 -20.83
C LYS A 136 -17.25 48.28 -21.11
N GLU A 137 -15.94 48.24 -20.91
CA GLU A 137 -15.09 49.45 -20.95
C GLU A 137 -14.55 49.77 -22.35
N LYS A 138 -14.29 48.74 -23.17
CA LYS A 138 -13.70 48.87 -24.52
C LYS A 138 -12.44 49.76 -24.54
N SER A 139 -11.61 49.60 -23.51
CA SER A 139 -10.37 50.37 -23.32
C SER A 139 -9.14 49.52 -23.67
N GLU A 140 -8.06 50.17 -24.12
CA GLU A 140 -6.81 49.48 -24.43
C GLU A 140 -6.23 48.68 -23.22
N PRO A 141 -6.30 49.18 -21.96
CA PRO A 141 -5.93 48.39 -20.80
C PRO A 141 -6.81 47.14 -20.61
N ALA A 142 -8.12 47.23 -20.87
CA ALA A 142 -9.03 46.11 -20.74
C ALA A 142 -8.78 45.04 -21.83
N ASP A 143 -8.45 45.45 -23.06
CA ASP A 143 -8.04 44.55 -24.14
C ASP A 143 -6.77 43.77 -23.77
N ARG A 144 -5.76 44.46 -23.22
CA ARG A 144 -4.52 43.83 -22.75
C ARG A 144 -4.78 42.86 -21.58
N ALA A 145 -5.64 43.23 -20.64
CA ALA A 145 -6.00 42.38 -19.51
C ALA A 145 -6.71 41.08 -19.98
N ALA A 146 -7.69 41.19 -20.88
CA ALA A 146 -8.40 40.05 -21.45
C ALA A 146 -7.46 39.12 -22.25
N ALA A 147 -6.58 39.68 -23.08
CA ALA A 147 -5.58 38.90 -23.81
C ALA A 147 -4.63 38.13 -22.88
N ASN A 148 -4.15 38.77 -21.81
CA ASN A 148 -3.30 38.14 -20.81
C ASN A 148 -4.03 37.04 -20.03
N ALA A 149 -5.28 37.26 -19.65
CA ALA A 149 -6.09 36.26 -18.95
C ALA A 149 -6.37 35.04 -19.83
N GLN A 150 -6.68 35.25 -21.12
CA GLN A 150 -6.89 34.17 -22.07
C GLN A 150 -5.61 33.36 -22.35
N LYS A 151 -4.44 34.02 -22.37
CA LYS A 151 -3.13 33.34 -22.45
C LYS A 151 -2.90 32.45 -21.22
N LYS A 152 -3.10 32.97 -20.01
CA LYS A 152 -2.95 32.21 -18.75
C LYS A 152 -3.88 30.99 -18.71
N LYS A 153 -5.14 31.15 -19.09
CA LYS A 153 -6.12 30.06 -19.23
C LYS A 153 -5.66 28.97 -20.18
N THR A 154 -5.11 29.35 -21.34
CA THR A 154 -4.64 28.40 -22.35
C THR A 154 -3.41 27.64 -21.84
N GLU A 155 -2.50 28.34 -21.15
CA GLU A 155 -1.32 27.73 -20.53
C GLU A 155 -1.68 26.75 -19.41
N SER A 156 -2.59 27.12 -18.50
CA SER A 156 -3.03 26.24 -17.41
C SER A 156 -3.81 25.04 -17.92
N LEU A 157 -4.62 25.21 -18.97
CA LEU A 157 -5.27 24.10 -19.67
C LEU A 157 -4.24 23.11 -20.24
N ARG A 158 -3.24 23.62 -20.96
CA ARG A 158 -2.19 22.78 -21.56
C ARG A 158 -1.46 21.98 -20.49
N LYS A 159 -1.01 22.64 -19.41
CA LYS A 159 -0.33 21.97 -18.28
C LYS A 159 -1.18 20.87 -17.66
N LEU A 160 -2.48 21.14 -17.42
CA LEU A 160 -3.39 20.14 -16.87
C LEU A 160 -3.53 18.93 -17.80
N VAL A 161 -3.76 19.15 -19.09
CA VAL A 161 -3.97 18.06 -20.06
C VAL A 161 -2.68 17.25 -20.27
N GLU A 162 -1.54 17.91 -20.39
CA GLU A 162 -0.23 17.23 -20.50
C GLU A 162 0.05 16.37 -19.27
N PHE A 163 -0.20 16.89 -18.06
CA PHE A 163 -0.02 16.14 -16.83
C PHE A 163 -0.94 14.90 -16.78
N ILE A 164 -2.23 15.05 -17.10
CA ILE A 164 -3.17 13.91 -17.11
C ILE A 164 -2.72 12.82 -18.09
N LYS A 165 -2.28 13.20 -19.30
CA LYS A 165 -1.88 12.23 -20.31
C LYS A 165 -0.57 11.53 -19.94
N ASN A 166 0.46 12.30 -19.63
CA ASN A 166 1.83 11.80 -19.54
C ASN A 166 2.17 11.27 -18.14
N GLU A 167 1.70 11.95 -17.09
CA GLU A 167 2.07 11.60 -15.71
C GLU A 167 1.05 10.65 -15.07
N ILE A 168 -0.20 10.61 -15.55
CA ILE A 168 -1.24 9.74 -14.98
C ILE A 168 -1.54 8.56 -15.91
N PHE A 169 -1.94 8.81 -17.15
CA PHE A 169 -2.47 7.76 -18.02
C PHE A 169 -1.40 6.86 -18.61
N GLU A 170 -0.23 7.40 -18.99
CA GLU A 170 0.90 6.57 -19.42
C GLU A 170 1.47 5.70 -18.28
N GLN A 171 1.31 6.12 -17.02
CA GLN A 171 1.78 5.37 -15.85
C GLN A 171 0.84 4.22 -15.44
N LYS A 172 -0.34 4.07 -16.05
CA LYS A 172 -1.32 3.02 -15.70
C LYS A 172 -0.74 1.61 -15.74
N GLN A 173 0.10 1.32 -16.73
CA GLN A 173 0.76 0.02 -16.84
C GLN A 173 1.69 -0.22 -15.65
N LYS A 174 2.49 0.78 -15.28
CA LYS A 174 3.39 0.70 -14.12
C LYS A 174 2.63 0.48 -12.81
N HIS A 175 1.45 1.08 -12.66
CA HIS A 175 0.58 0.85 -11.51
C HIS A 175 0.03 -0.58 -11.50
N ALA A 176 -0.39 -1.13 -12.65
CA ALA A 176 -0.81 -2.53 -12.75
C ALA A 176 0.34 -3.50 -12.43
N ASP A 177 1.53 -3.26 -12.98
CA ASP A 177 2.73 -4.06 -12.73
C ASP A 177 3.12 -4.06 -11.25
N SER A 178 2.89 -2.97 -10.54
CA SER A 178 3.13 -2.86 -9.09
C SER A 178 2.28 -3.85 -8.29
N VAL A 179 1.01 -4.04 -8.69
CA VAL A 179 0.08 -4.98 -8.06
C VAL A 179 0.46 -6.43 -8.39
N LEU A 180 0.91 -6.68 -9.62
CA LEU A 180 1.40 -8.02 -10.02
C LEU A 180 2.67 -8.41 -9.26
N LYS A 181 3.61 -7.48 -9.09
CA LYS A 181 4.81 -7.70 -8.26
C LYS A 181 4.45 -7.96 -6.81
N PHE A 182 3.48 -7.22 -6.27
CA PHE A 182 2.97 -7.45 -4.92
C PHE A 182 2.40 -8.88 -4.77
N ARG A 183 1.61 -9.35 -5.74
CA ARG A 183 1.10 -10.74 -5.76
C ARG A 183 2.24 -11.76 -5.71
N ASP A 184 3.26 -11.56 -6.53
CA ASP A 184 4.39 -12.50 -6.62
C ASP A 184 5.18 -12.55 -5.30
N GLU A 185 5.36 -11.40 -4.64
CA GLU A 185 5.96 -11.33 -3.30
C GLU A 185 5.07 -11.99 -2.24
N MET A 186 3.74 -11.88 -2.32
CA MET A 186 2.81 -12.60 -1.42
C MET A 186 2.94 -14.12 -1.57
N ILE A 187 3.04 -14.62 -2.80
CA ILE A 187 3.26 -16.05 -3.06
C ILE A 187 4.60 -16.49 -2.46
N ALA A 188 5.66 -15.71 -2.66
CA ALA A 188 6.97 -16.00 -2.10
C ALA A 188 6.98 -15.97 -0.56
N TYR A 189 6.22 -15.05 0.04
CA TYR A 189 6.02 -14.97 1.49
C TYR A 189 5.37 -16.24 2.03
N HIS A 190 4.23 -16.67 1.49
CA HIS A 190 3.56 -17.87 1.98
C HIS A 190 4.39 -19.14 1.81
N LYS A 191 5.18 -19.25 0.72
CA LYS A 191 6.14 -20.36 0.55
C LYS A 191 7.21 -20.36 1.65
N ALA A 192 7.83 -19.21 1.91
CA ALA A 192 8.86 -19.09 2.95
C ALA A 192 8.30 -19.39 4.35
N MET A 193 7.09 -18.92 4.66
CA MET A 193 6.42 -19.21 5.93
C MET A 193 6.13 -20.71 6.08
N ALA A 194 5.68 -21.38 5.01
CA ALA A 194 5.42 -22.82 5.04
C ALA A 194 6.69 -23.66 5.24
N GLU A 195 7.81 -23.25 4.63
CA GLU A 195 9.11 -23.93 4.81
C GLU A 195 9.65 -23.83 6.24
N LEU A 196 9.28 -22.78 6.98
CA LEU A 196 9.67 -22.58 8.38
C LEU A 196 8.84 -23.42 9.36
N ILE A 197 7.66 -23.88 8.96
CA ILE A 197 6.78 -24.69 9.81
C ILE A 197 7.09 -26.17 9.54
N PRO A 198 7.68 -26.90 10.50
CA PRO A 198 7.92 -28.32 10.32
C PRO A 198 6.59 -29.08 10.19
N PHE A 199 6.37 -29.74 9.05
CA PHE A 199 5.22 -30.62 8.86
C PHE A 199 5.37 -31.88 9.73
N ALA A 200 4.30 -32.24 10.43
CA ALA A 200 4.20 -33.45 11.26
C ALA A 200 4.08 -34.75 10.43
N ASP A 201 4.72 -34.84 9.26
CA ASP A 201 4.82 -36.10 8.49
C ASP A 201 5.95 -37.01 9.01
N GLN A 202 6.42 -36.78 10.23
CA GLN A 202 7.16 -37.79 10.97
C GLN A 202 6.16 -38.82 11.50
N LYS A 203 5.98 -39.91 10.74
CA LYS A 203 5.32 -41.14 11.20
C LYS A 203 5.72 -41.42 12.66
N PRO A 204 4.78 -41.79 13.55
CA PRO A 204 5.14 -42.17 14.90
C PRO A 204 6.12 -43.34 14.81
N ASN A 205 7.36 -43.09 15.26
CA ASN A 205 8.41 -44.10 15.25
C ASN A 205 7.99 -45.18 16.25
N ASN A 206 7.55 -46.32 15.73
CA ASN A 206 6.96 -47.43 16.49
C ASN A 206 8.05 -48.25 17.20
N GLU A 207 8.96 -47.59 17.90
CA GLU A 207 10.03 -48.18 18.69
C GLU A 207 9.85 -47.87 20.19
N GLN A 208 8.67 -48.15 20.73
CA GLN A 208 8.56 -48.51 22.14
C GLN A 208 8.50 -50.03 22.28
N LYS A 209 9.69 -50.58 22.44
CA LYS A 209 9.98 -51.97 22.80
C LYS A 209 8.96 -52.54 23.77
N SER A 210 8.32 -53.62 23.33
CA SER A 210 7.72 -54.64 24.18
C SER A 210 8.74 -55.13 25.22
N VAL A 211 8.73 -54.54 26.42
CA VAL A 211 9.28 -55.14 27.62
C VAL A 211 8.11 -55.60 28.48
N ARG A 212 7.50 -56.72 28.09
CA ARG A 212 6.64 -57.49 29.00
C ARG A 212 6.93 -58.99 28.88
N LYS A 213 7.45 -59.49 30.00
CA LYS A 213 7.32 -60.85 30.56
C LYS A 213 8.24 -61.95 30.02
N SER A 214 9.35 -62.11 30.75
CA SER A 214 9.92 -63.44 31.04
C SER A 214 10.43 -63.46 32.48
N LYS A 215 9.53 -63.80 33.40
CA LYS A 215 9.85 -64.48 34.67
C LYS A 215 8.72 -65.48 34.94
N LYS A 216 9.00 -66.74 34.65
CA LYS A 216 8.46 -67.91 35.32
C LYS A 216 9.66 -68.74 35.73
#